data_AF-A0A7S0YZT0-F1
#
_entry.id   AF-A0A7S0YZT0-F1
#
_cell.length_a   1.000
_cell.length_b   1.000
_cell.length_c   1.000
_cell.angle_alpha   90.00
_cell.angle_beta   90.00
_cell.angle_gamma   90.00
#
_symmetry.space_group_name_H-M   'P 1'
#
loop_
_entity.id
_entity.type
_entity.pdbx_description
1 polymer ?
#
loop_
_entity_poly.entity_id
_entity_poly.type
_entity_poly.pdbx_seq_one_letter_code
_entity_poly.pdbx_strand_id
1 'polypeptide(L)'
;DLDLTYITPRVIAMGYPSSGVEGRYRNSEDDVYRFFQARHASHFLIINLCSERQYNLDTFHGHVSRYPFPDHNPPAMELILPCCAHIHNFLLEDDNNIVAVHCKAGKGRTGLVIICYLMYCGLSCEALESRAFYDRQRTEDRKGLTIISQIRYVHYFAEQLRRIKQGLPSAVSETESPSFTLVRVRLNTVPHFDLDGGCDPFIQVNVKSEGAHEVVQVYKSGGRTSHVKPGAGSWTEDLVDGGLRVAGDVEVVFYDADVIFAPKKMCSCWVHTLFVKEPPRDMCGKSRELSPAECAEQGLPEGTWELTLQKSEVDG
;
A
#
# COMPACT_ATOMS: atom_id res chain seq x y z
N ASP A 1 28.10 2.87 11.52
CA ASP A 1 27.00 3.84 11.41
C ASP A 1 25.77 3.07 10.94
N LEU A 2 24.59 3.33 11.49
CA LEU A 2 23.37 2.57 11.18
C LEU A 2 22.35 3.48 10.51
N ASP A 3 21.77 3.02 9.40
CA ASP A 3 20.55 3.58 8.83
C ASP A 3 19.36 3.29 9.76
N LEU A 4 19.20 4.16 10.75
CA LEU A 4 18.25 4.05 11.84
C LEU A 4 17.80 5.43 12.30
N THR A 5 16.50 5.60 12.54
CA THR A 5 15.92 6.87 12.97
C THR A 5 14.86 6.62 14.05
N TYR A 6 14.98 7.33 15.17
CA TYR A 6 13.88 7.42 16.14
C TYR A 6 12.81 8.36 15.59
N ILE A 7 11.69 7.79 15.16
CA ILE A 7 10.53 8.58 14.73
C ILE A 7 9.88 9.22 15.97
N THR A 8 9.74 8.42 17.02
CA THR A 8 9.44 8.87 18.39
C THR A 8 10.50 8.29 19.33
N PRO A 9 10.54 8.66 20.62
CA PRO A 9 11.48 8.07 21.58
C PRO A 9 11.41 6.54 21.68
N ARG A 10 10.26 5.93 21.35
CA ARG A 10 10.00 4.48 21.49
C ARG A 10 9.68 3.76 20.18
N VAL A 11 9.70 4.48 19.04
CA VAL A 11 9.43 3.92 17.71
C VAL A 11 10.55 4.28 16.76
N ILE A 12 11.20 3.26 16.21
CA ILE A 12 12.34 3.36 15.32
C ILE A 12 11.92 2.92 13.91
N ALA A 13 12.35 3.67 12.91
CA ALA A 13 12.41 3.24 11.51
C ALA A 13 13.86 2.88 11.17
N MET A 14 14.10 1.74 10.52
CA MET A 14 15.46 1.37 10.11
C MET A 14 15.50 0.66 8.76
N GLY A 15 16.68 0.69 8.13
CA GLY A 15 17.01 -0.14 6.97
C GLY A 15 17.15 -1.63 7.32
N TYR A 16 17.13 -2.49 6.30
CA TYR A 16 17.22 -3.95 6.48
C TYR A 16 18.53 -4.37 7.16
N PRO A 17 18.49 -5.16 8.26
CA PRO A 17 19.69 -5.77 8.83
C PRO A 17 20.15 -6.89 7.90
N SER A 18 21.36 -6.76 7.38
CA SER A 18 21.93 -7.67 6.38
C SER A 18 23.17 -8.37 6.90
N SER A 19 23.34 -9.61 6.47
CA SER A 19 24.51 -10.42 6.74
C SER A 19 25.45 -10.45 5.51
N GLY A 20 26.71 -10.85 5.73
CA GLY A 20 27.69 -11.02 4.67
C GLY A 20 28.08 -9.71 3.96
N VAL A 21 28.32 -9.78 2.65
CA VAL A 21 28.87 -8.66 1.86
C VAL A 21 27.86 -7.52 1.68
N GLU A 22 26.55 -7.82 1.70
CA GLU A 22 25.49 -6.80 1.66
C GLU A 22 25.54 -5.88 2.90
N GLY A 23 26.01 -6.39 4.05
CA GLY A 23 26.20 -5.63 5.29
C GLY A 23 27.28 -4.54 5.25
N ARG A 24 28.10 -4.47 4.20
CA ARG A 24 29.05 -3.35 4.02
C ARG A 24 28.40 -2.07 3.51
N TYR A 25 27.26 -2.18 2.84
CA TYR A 25 26.55 -1.05 2.22
C TYR A 25 25.16 -0.82 2.83
N ARG A 26 24.82 -1.61 3.85
CA ARG A 26 23.56 -1.58 4.61
C ARG A 26 23.89 -1.74 6.09
N ASN A 27 22.86 -1.83 6.92
CA ASN A 27 23.03 -2.18 8.32
C ASN A 27 23.60 -3.60 8.45
N SER A 28 24.77 -3.72 9.06
CA SER A 28 25.28 -5.02 9.52
C SER A 28 24.36 -5.56 10.61
N GLU A 29 23.91 -6.81 10.47
CA GLU A 29 23.05 -7.48 11.45
C GLU A 29 23.68 -7.48 12.86
N ASP A 30 25.00 -7.73 12.95
CA ASP A 30 25.75 -7.69 14.21
C ASP A 30 25.73 -6.29 14.85
N ASP A 31 25.85 -5.24 14.05
CA ASP A 31 25.88 -3.87 14.58
C ASP A 31 24.48 -3.43 15.03
N VAL A 32 23.43 -3.86 14.32
CA VAL A 32 22.04 -3.65 14.75
C VAL A 32 21.77 -4.37 16.07
N TYR A 33 22.21 -5.62 16.18
CA TYR A 33 22.07 -6.38 17.43
C TYR A 33 22.84 -5.74 18.59
N ARG A 34 24.11 -5.35 18.37
CA ARG A 34 24.91 -4.61 19.37
C ARG A 34 24.25 -3.30 19.78
N PHE A 35 23.64 -2.56 18.84
CA PHE A 35 22.91 -1.34 19.15
C PHE A 35 21.73 -1.61 20.10
N PHE A 36 20.89 -2.60 19.79
CA PHE A 36 19.75 -2.94 20.64
C PHE A 36 20.21 -3.47 21.99
N GLN A 37 21.25 -4.31 22.05
CA GLN A 37 21.80 -4.78 23.32
C GLN A 37 22.42 -3.66 24.15
N ALA A 38 23.11 -2.70 23.54
CA ALA A 38 23.74 -1.62 24.28
C ALA A 38 22.75 -0.59 24.82
N ARG A 39 21.61 -0.37 24.13
CA ARG A 39 20.67 0.72 24.45
C ARG A 39 19.32 0.27 25.00
N HIS A 40 18.87 -0.92 24.62
CA HIS A 40 17.51 -1.42 24.84
C HIS A 40 17.51 -2.91 25.17
N ALA A 41 18.52 -3.40 25.89
CA ALA A 41 18.67 -4.82 26.22
C ALA A 41 17.35 -5.38 26.77
N SER A 42 16.84 -6.45 26.15
CA SER A 42 15.56 -7.11 26.51
C SER A 42 14.29 -6.25 26.42
N HIS A 43 14.38 -5.01 25.92
CA HIS A 43 13.28 -4.06 25.81
C HIS A 43 13.03 -3.64 24.37
N PHE A 44 13.26 -4.53 23.40
CA PHE A 44 13.05 -4.22 21.99
C PHE A 44 12.24 -5.29 21.28
N LEU A 45 11.41 -4.86 20.32
CA LEU A 45 10.73 -5.70 19.35
C LEU A 45 11.03 -5.20 17.94
N ILE A 46 11.35 -6.10 17.04
CA ILE A 46 11.61 -5.81 15.62
C ILE A 46 10.42 -6.29 14.79
N ILE A 47 9.85 -5.37 14.00
CA ILE A 47 8.81 -5.68 13.02
C ILE A 47 9.44 -5.75 11.63
N ASN A 48 9.46 -6.97 11.05
CA ASN A 48 9.96 -7.22 9.71
C ASN A 48 8.80 -7.25 8.69
N LEU A 49 8.81 -6.29 7.77
CA LEU A 49 7.79 -6.12 6.72
C LEU A 49 8.16 -6.78 5.38
N CYS A 50 9.34 -7.41 5.27
CA CYS A 50 9.77 -8.05 4.03
C CYS A 50 9.05 -9.38 3.78
N SER A 51 8.34 -9.49 2.65
CA SER A 51 7.87 -10.78 2.14
C SER A 51 8.99 -11.53 1.43
N GLU A 52 9.91 -10.80 0.81
CA GLU A 52 10.95 -11.32 -0.07
C GLU A 52 12.26 -11.70 0.65
N ARG A 53 12.43 -11.30 1.91
CA ARG A 53 13.69 -11.41 2.65
C ARG A 53 13.46 -11.81 4.11
N GLN A 54 14.26 -12.74 4.58
CA GLN A 54 14.32 -13.19 5.96
C GLN A 54 15.78 -13.36 6.36
N TYR A 55 16.15 -12.85 7.53
CA TYR A 55 17.39 -13.17 8.22
C TYR A 55 17.10 -14.21 9.30
N ASN A 56 18.14 -14.76 9.92
CA ASN A 56 17.96 -15.70 11.00
C ASN A 56 17.25 -15.01 12.18
N LEU A 57 16.01 -15.41 12.46
CA LEU A 57 15.20 -14.79 13.52
C LEU A 57 15.81 -15.00 14.91
N ASP A 58 16.61 -16.06 15.06
CA ASP A 58 17.32 -16.37 16.30
C ASP A 58 18.42 -15.37 16.62
N THR A 59 18.92 -14.60 15.63
CA THR A 59 19.94 -13.56 15.87
C THR A 59 19.47 -12.50 16.86
N PHE A 60 18.16 -12.23 16.87
CA PHE A 60 17.53 -11.28 17.78
C PHE A 60 16.78 -11.98 18.91
N HIS A 61 17.10 -13.25 19.18
CA HIS A 61 16.60 -14.05 20.30
C HIS A 61 15.07 -14.04 20.45
N GLY A 62 14.34 -14.15 19.34
CA GLY A 62 12.88 -14.18 19.34
C GLY A 62 12.20 -12.81 19.42
N HIS A 63 12.95 -11.71 19.44
CA HIS A 63 12.40 -10.34 19.42
C HIS A 63 11.99 -9.87 18.02
N VAL A 64 11.56 -10.78 17.13
CA VAL A 64 11.19 -10.43 15.74
C VAL A 64 9.81 -10.98 15.42
N SER A 65 8.93 -10.07 15.00
CA SER A 65 7.60 -10.38 14.48
C SER A 65 7.48 -9.99 13.02
N ARG A 66 6.74 -10.77 12.24
CA ARG A 66 6.62 -10.57 10.79
C ARG A 66 5.21 -10.15 10.39
N TYR A 67 5.14 -9.10 9.58
CA TYR A 67 3.93 -8.63 8.92
C TYR A 67 4.28 -8.35 7.45
N PRO A 68 4.56 -9.40 6.66
CA PRO A 68 5.19 -9.26 5.36
C PRO A 68 4.23 -8.75 4.28
N PHE A 69 4.71 -7.85 3.42
CA PHE A 69 4.02 -7.50 2.17
C PHE A 69 5.00 -7.06 1.08
N PRO A 70 4.63 -7.24 -0.21
CA PRO A 70 5.53 -6.99 -1.34
C PRO A 70 6.10 -5.57 -1.38
N ASP A 71 7.33 -5.44 -1.87
CA ASP A 71 7.96 -4.14 -2.05
C ASP A 71 7.15 -3.26 -3.01
N HIS A 72 7.13 -1.95 -2.77
CA HIS A 72 6.36 -0.96 -3.54
C HIS A 72 4.83 -1.15 -3.56
N ASN A 73 4.27 -2.05 -2.74
CA ASN A 73 2.83 -2.27 -2.61
C ASN A 73 2.34 -1.87 -1.21
N PRO A 74 1.04 -1.58 -1.02
CA PRO A 74 0.43 -1.55 0.31
C PRO A 74 0.21 -2.98 0.86
N PRO A 75 0.17 -3.16 2.19
CA PRO A 75 -0.18 -4.44 2.81
C PRO A 75 -1.64 -4.82 2.51
N ALA A 76 -2.06 -6.05 2.82
CA ALA A 76 -3.48 -6.31 2.94
C ALA A 76 -4.08 -5.40 4.02
N MET A 77 -5.28 -4.86 3.80
CA MET A 77 -5.87 -3.90 4.74
C MET A 77 -6.05 -4.52 6.14
N GLU A 78 -6.39 -5.81 6.18
CA GLU A 78 -6.54 -6.60 7.41
C GLU A 78 -5.23 -6.79 8.20
N LEU A 79 -4.06 -6.63 7.56
CA LEU A 79 -2.76 -6.79 8.22
C LEU A 79 -2.40 -5.60 9.11
N ILE A 80 -2.92 -4.40 8.81
CA ILE A 80 -2.49 -3.14 9.43
C ILE A 80 -2.91 -3.09 10.92
N LEU A 81 -4.18 -3.40 11.21
CA LEU A 81 -4.72 -3.28 12.57
C LEU A 81 -4.05 -4.25 13.56
N PRO A 82 -3.89 -5.57 13.26
CA PRO A 82 -3.17 -6.49 14.13
C PRO A 82 -1.71 -6.09 14.34
N CYS A 83 -1.04 -5.57 13.30
CA CYS A 83 0.32 -5.06 13.45
C CYS A 83 0.38 -3.88 14.42
N CYS A 84 -0.52 -2.90 14.28
CA CYS A 84 -0.57 -1.75 15.20
C CYS A 84 -0.89 -2.17 16.63
N ALA A 85 -1.84 -3.09 16.81
CA ALA A 85 -2.20 -3.63 18.13
C ALA A 85 -1.03 -4.36 18.79
N HIS A 86 -0.27 -5.17 18.05
CA HIS A 86 0.92 -5.83 18.56
C HIS A 86 1.98 -4.83 19.02
N ILE A 87 2.31 -3.85 18.17
CA ILE A 87 3.23 -2.76 18.51
C ILE A 87 2.77 -2.05 19.79
N HIS A 88 1.48 -1.72 19.88
CA HIS A 88 0.92 -1.01 21.03
C HIS A 88 1.01 -1.83 22.32
N ASN A 89 0.58 -3.09 22.28
CA ASN A 89 0.59 -3.98 23.45
C ASN A 89 2.01 -4.18 23.97
N PHE A 90 2.98 -4.44 23.10
CA PHE A 90 4.39 -4.57 23.50
C PHE A 90 4.91 -3.29 24.17
N LEU A 91 4.54 -2.11 23.65
CA LEU A 91 4.95 -0.84 24.26
C LEU A 91 4.24 -0.56 25.60
N LEU A 92 3.07 -1.15 25.86
CA LEU A 92 2.38 -1.01 27.15
C LEU A 92 2.90 -1.95 28.24
N GLU A 93 3.62 -3.02 27.87
CA GLU A 93 4.17 -3.99 28.82
C GLU A 93 5.25 -3.38 29.74
N ASP A 94 6.06 -2.45 29.23
CA ASP A 94 7.10 -1.76 30.00
C ASP A 94 7.39 -0.38 29.35
N ASP A 95 7.62 0.66 30.15
CA ASP A 95 7.92 2.01 29.66
C ASP A 95 9.27 2.11 28.92
N ASN A 96 10.19 1.17 29.16
CA ASN A 96 11.47 1.07 28.47
C ASN A 96 11.35 0.37 27.12
N ASN A 97 10.23 -0.32 26.84
CA ASN A 97 10.08 -1.06 25.59
C ASN A 97 10.12 -0.12 24.39
N ILE A 98 10.83 -0.52 23.34
CA ILE A 98 10.88 0.18 22.05
C ILE A 98 10.58 -0.77 20.90
N VAL A 99 10.04 -0.24 19.81
CA VAL A 99 9.77 -1.02 18.60
C VAL A 99 10.60 -0.46 17.45
N ALA A 100 11.25 -1.36 16.71
CA ALA A 100 11.91 -1.03 15.45
C ALA A 100 11.19 -1.68 14.27
N VAL A 101 10.68 -0.85 13.35
CA VAL A 101 10.00 -1.31 12.14
C VAL A 101 10.95 -1.17 10.96
N HIS A 102 11.10 -2.23 10.16
CA HIS A 102 11.96 -2.20 8.99
C HIS A 102 11.34 -2.90 7.79
N CYS A 103 11.83 -2.51 6.61
CA CYS A 103 11.63 -3.22 5.36
C CYS A 103 13.00 -3.37 4.69
N LYS A 104 13.09 -3.15 3.37
CA LYS A 104 14.37 -3.11 2.65
C LYS A 104 15.17 -1.83 2.91
N ALA A 105 14.53 -0.66 2.78
CA ALA A 105 15.16 0.66 2.89
C ALA A 105 14.64 1.51 4.07
N GLY A 106 13.71 0.97 4.87
CA GLY A 106 13.14 1.71 6.00
C GLY A 106 12.36 2.96 5.60
N LYS A 107 11.72 2.96 4.41
CA LYS A 107 11.12 4.15 3.80
C LYS A 107 9.61 4.01 3.60
N GLY A 108 9.13 3.50 2.45
CA GLY A 108 7.70 3.39 2.13
C GLY A 108 6.92 2.41 3.01
N ARG A 109 7.23 1.11 2.96
CA ARG A 109 6.55 0.07 3.76
C ARG A 109 6.62 0.36 5.28
N THR A 110 7.82 0.68 5.76
CA THR A 110 8.06 1.08 7.15
C THR A 110 7.25 2.32 7.53
N GLY A 111 7.24 3.33 6.67
CA GLY A 111 6.49 4.56 6.88
C GLY A 111 5.01 4.30 6.99
N LEU A 112 4.42 3.52 6.07
CA LEU A 112 3.00 3.17 6.14
C LEU A 112 2.63 2.60 7.51
N VAL A 113 3.36 1.58 7.99
CA VAL A 113 3.05 0.95 9.29
C VAL A 113 3.25 1.90 10.46
N ILE A 114 4.34 2.67 10.49
CA ILE A 114 4.58 3.65 11.56
C ILE A 114 3.53 4.75 11.56
N ILE A 115 3.18 5.30 10.40
CA ILE A 115 2.16 6.35 10.26
C ILE A 115 0.81 5.83 10.74
N CYS A 116 0.43 4.61 10.36
CA CYS A 116 -0.77 3.95 10.88
C CYS A 116 -0.69 3.79 12.41
N TYR A 117 0.46 3.36 12.95
CA TYR A 117 0.63 3.21 14.39
C TYR A 117 0.51 4.54 15.15
N LEU A 118 1.08 5.63 14.63
CA LEU A 118 0.94 6.98 15.22
C LEU A 118 -0.53 7.40 15.36
N MET A 119 -1.37 7.04 14.38
CA MET A 119 -2.81 7.27 14.47
C MET A 119 -3.50 6.31 15.43
N TYR A 120 -3.09 5.04 15.42
CA TYR A 120 -3.63 4.00 16.30
C TYR A 120 -3.44 4.36 17.78
N CYS A 121 -2.24 4.78 18.18
CA CYS A 121 -1.93 5.14 19.56
C CYS A 121 -2.40 6.55 19.96
N GLY A 122 -3.08 7.26 19.06
CA GLY A 122 -3.69 8.56 19.34
C GLY A 122 -2.73 9.75 19.36
N LEU A 123 -1.48 9.59 18.87
CA LEU A 123 -0.54 10.70 18.73
C LEU A 123 -0.94 11.70 17.63
N SER A 124 -1.73 11.25 16.64
CA SER A 124 -2.43 12.12 15.68
C SER A 124 -3.75 11.46 15.29
N CYS A 125 -4.70 12.26 14.80
CA CYS A 125 -5.98 11.77 14.29
C CYS A 125 -6.06 11.81 12.76
N GLU A 126 -5.05 12.38 12.10
CA GLU A 126 -5.10 12.70 10.67
C GLU A 126 -3.94 12.07 9.90
N ALA A 127 -4.27 11.40 8.79
CA ALA A 127 -3.32 10.70 7.94
C ALA A 127 -2.23 11.62 7.37
N LEU A 128 -2.63 12.83 6.93
CA LEU A 128 -1.71 13.81 6.35
C LEU A 128 -0.69 14.33 7.38
N GLU A 129 -1.16 14.64 8.59
CA GLU A 129 -0.30 15.12 9.66
C GLU A 129 0.69 14.02 10.10
N SER A 130 0.18 12.82 10.32
CA SER A 130 0.98 11.65 10.71
C SER A 130 2.06 11.33 9.68
N ARG A 131 1.71 11.38 8.39
CA ARG A 131 2.66 11.23 7.28
C ARG A 131 3.69 12.34 7.26
N ALA A 132 3.27 13.59 7.34
CA ALA A 132 4.18 14.73 7.31
C ALA A 132 5.16 14.69 8.49
N PHE A 133 4.72 14.21 9.67
CA PHE A 133 5.59 13.96 10.81
C PHE A 133 6.64 12.89 10.49
N TYR A 134 6.22 11.71 10.01
CA TYR A 134 7.15 10.65 9.62
C TYR A 134 8.16 11.12 8.57
N ASP A 135 7.69 11.79 7.52
CA ASP A 135 8.52 12.26 6.41
C ASP A 135 9.61 13.24 6.89
N ARG A 136 9.27 14.16 7.81
CA ARG A 136 10.24 15.07 8.44
C ARG A 136 11.28 14.36 9.29
N GLN A 137 10.86 13.32 10.03
CA GLN A 137 11.75 12.59 10.91
C GLN A 137 12.69 11.68 10.13
N ARG A 138 12.17 10.95 9.14
CA ARG A 138 12.90 9.89 8.43
C ARG A 138 13.75 10.38 7.26
N THR A 139 13.36 11.48 6.61
CA THR A 139 13.99 11.91 5.35
C THR A 139 14.27 13.40 5.30
N GLU A 140 15.42 13.78 4.75
CA GLU A 140 15.80 15.19 4.58
C GLU A 140 14.93 15.89 3.51
N ASP A 141 14.61 15.18 2.43
CA ASP A 141 13.80 15.68 1.31
C ASP A 141 12.29 15.64 1.58
N ARG A 142 11.87 15.17 2.76
CA ARG A 142 10.47 14.96 3.17
C ARG A 142 9.70 14.02 2.24
N LYS A 143 10.39 13.08 1.59
CA LYS A 143 9.78 12.09 0.69
C LYS A 143 9.77 10.70 1.33
N GLY A 144 9.41 10.55 2.60
CA GLY A 144 9.41 9.25 3.30
C GLY A 144 8.41 8.26 2.73
N LEU A 145 7.13 8.63 2.64
CA LEU A 145 6.08 7.86 1.98
C LEU A 145 5.61 8.56 0.70
N THR A 146 5.93 8.02 -0.47
CA THR A 146 5.62 8.65 -1.77
C THR A 146 4.64 7.87 -2.63
N ILE A 147 4.60 6.54 -2.50
CA ILE A 147 3.77 5.68 -3.32
C ILE A 147 2.30 5.94 -3.01
N ILE A 148 1.53 6.34 -4.02
CA ILE A 148 0.13 6.76 -3.88
C ILE A 148 -0.74 5.65 -3.28
N SER A 149 -0.59 4.42 -3.73
CA SER A 149 -1.29 3.27 -3.16
C SER A 149 -0.97 3.05 -1.68
N GLN A 150 0.27 3.30 -1.24
CA GLN A 150 0.61 3.19 0.19
C GLN A 150 0.00 4.34 1.00
N ILE A 151 0.04 5.56 0.47
CA ILE A 151 -0.61 6.74 1.08
C ILE A 151 -2.11 6.50 1.22
N ARG A 152 -2.75 5.98 0.18
CA ARG A 152 -4.17 5.63 0.17
C ARG A 152 -4.55 4.69 1.30
N TYR A 153 -3.73 3.68 1.59
CA TYR A 153 -3.99 2.73 2.68
C TYR A 153 -3.83 3.35 4.07
N VAL A 154 -2.96 4.35 4.22
CA VAL A 154 -2.91 5.17 5.44
C VAL A 154 -4.24 5.91 5.65
N HIS A 155 -4.81 6.49 4.59
CA HIS A 155 -6.11 7.14 4.67
C HIS A 155 -7.26 6.15 4.95
N TYR A 156 -7.23 4.97 4.32
CA TYR A 156 -8.17 3.89 4.66
C TYR A 156 -8.08 3.47 6.12
N PHE A 157 -6.87 3.40 6.67
CA PHE A 157 -6.69 3.07 8.08
C PHE A 157 -7.22 4.16 9.02
N ALA A 158 -6.99 5.44 8.69
CA ALA A 158 -7.56 6.55 9.45
C ALA A 158 -9.10 6.46 9.49
N GLU A 159 -9.73 6.16 8.36
CA GLU A 159 -11.18 5.99 8.28
C GLU A 159 -11.66 4.74 9.03
N GLN A 160 -10.93 3.62 8.93
CA GLN A 160 -11.20 2.42 9.73
C GLN A 160 -11.21 2.72 11.24
N LEU A 161 -10.22 3.49 11.73
CA LEU A 161 -10.17 3.91 13.14
C LEU A 161 -11.36 4.78 13.53
N ARG A 162 -11.82 5.70 12.66
CA ARG A 162 -13.02 6.51 12.92
C ARG A 162 -14.27 5.65 13.02
N ARG A 163 -14.45 4.70 12.10
CA ARG A 163 -15.57 3.74 12.12
C ARG A 163 -15.59 2.92 13.42
N ILE A 164 -14.43 2.40 13.83
CA ILE A 164 -14.29 1.67 15.10
C ILE A 164 -14.68 2.55 16.30
N LYS A 165 -14.22 3.81 16.33
CA LYS A 165 -14.58 4.77 17.40
C LYS A 165 -16.09 5.09 17.45
N GLN A 166 -16.79 4.98 16.32
CA GLN A 166 -18.24 5.15 16.21
C GLN A 166 -19.03 3.87 16.54
N GLY A 167 -18.35 2.77 16.92
CA GLY A 167 -19.00 1.48 17.20
C GLY A 167 -19.43 0.72 15.94
N LEU A 168 -18.96 1.12 14.76
CA LEU A 168 -19.20 0.38 13.52
C LEU A 168 -18.26 -0.84 13.46
N PRO A 169 -18.69 -1.97 12.87
CA PRO A 169 -17.83 -3.12 12.67
C PRO A 169 -16.57 -2.77 11.87
N SER A 170 -15.44 -3.34 12.26
CA SER A 170 -14.21 -3.33 11.47
C SER A 170 -14.39 -4.26 10.26
N ALA A 171 -15.14 -3.81 9.26
CA ALA A 171 -15.52 -4.57 8.05
C ALA A 171 -14.35 -4.78 7.07
N VAL A 172 -13.19 -5.19 7.58
CA VAL A 172 -11.93 -5.34 6.84
C VAL A 172 -11.58 -6.80 6.60
N SER A 173 -12.33 -7.74 7.17
CA SER A 173 -12.34 -9.12 6.67
C SER A 173 -12.86 -9.12 5.23
N GLU A 174 -12.19 -9.79 4.30
CA GLU A 174 -12.63 -9.91 2.90
C GLU A 174 -14.05 -10.50 2.79
N THR A 175 -14.44 -11.38 3.71
CA THR A 175 -15.80 -11.97 3.79
C THR A 175 -16.90 -10.97 4.19
N GLU A 176 -16.53 -9.84 4.78
CA GLU A 176 -17.44 -8.74 5.15
C GLU A 176 -17.29 -7.51 4.25
N SER A 177 -16.29 -7.51 3.38
CA SER A 177 -16.04 -6.40 2.46
C SER A 177 -17.14 -6.36 1.39
N PRO A 178 -17.73 -5.17 1.13
CA PRO A 178 -18.73 -5.04 0.09
C PRO A 178 -18.13 -5.42 -1.26
N SER A 179 -18.83 -6.27 -1.99
CA SER A 179 -18.44 -6.66 -3.34
C SER A 179 -19.08 -5.72 -4.36
N PHE A 180 -18.29 -5.25 -5.31
CA PHE A 180 -18.74 -4.37 -6.39
C PHE A 180 -18.40 -4.95 -7.75
N THR A 181 -19.14 -4.53 -8.76
CA THR A 181 -18.84 -4.86 -10.15
C THR A 181 -18.05 -3.70 -10.76
N LEU A 182 -16.76 -3.94 -11.05
CA LEU A 182 -15.93 -3.04 -11.83
C LEU A 182 -16.33 -3.16 -13.30
N VAL A 183 -16.90 -2.11 -13.88
CA VAL A 183 -17.35 -2.14 -15.29
C VAL A 183 -16.41 -1.37 -16.21
N ARG A 184 -15.66 -0.40 -15.67
CA ARG A 184 -14.87 0.52 -16.48
C ARG A 184 -13.66 1.04 -15.73
N VAL A 185 -12.55 1.12 -16.45
CA VAL A 185 -11.32 1.77 -15.99
C VAL A 185 -10.98 2.89 -16.96
N ARG A 186 -10.66 4.08 -16.45
CA ARG A 186 -10.29 5.25 -17.25
C ARG A 186 -8.93 5.81 -16.82
N LEU A 187 -8.08 6.04 -17.81
CA LEU A 187 -6.84 6.81 -17.69
C LEU A 187 -7.07 8.21 -18.27
N ASN A 188 -7.08 9.25 -17.45
CA ASN A 188 -7.41 10.63 -17.86
C ASN A 188 -6.30 11.37 -18.61
N THR A 189 -5.25 10.66 -18.99
CA THR A 189 -4.12 11.18 -19.77
C THR A 189 -3.48 10.03 -20.53
N VAL A 190 -2.99 10.28 -21.72
CA VAL A 190 -2.24 9.28 -22.49
C VAL A 190 -0.74 9.47 -22.21
N PRO A 191 -0.05 8.49 -21.60
CA PRO A 191 1.39 8.57 -21.39
C PRO A 191 2.17 8.28 -22.68
N HIS A 192 3.49 8.50 -22.62
CA HIS A 192 4.39 8.32 -23.76
C HIS A 192 5.31 7.14 -23.50
N PHE A 193 4.95 5.97 -24.02
CA PHE A 193 5.73 4.73 -23.93
C PHE A 193 6.32 4.30 -25.28
N ASP A 194 5.69 4.71 -26.39
CA ASP A 194 6.13 4.39 -27.75
C ASP A 194 7.05 5.45 -28.39
N LEU A 195 7.82 5.04 -29.39
CA LEU A 195 8.80 5.89 -30.08
C LEU A 195 8.16 7.05 -30.88
N ASP A 196 6.98 6.84 -31.44
CA ASP A 196 6.14 7.86 -32.08
C ASP A 196 5.25 8.61 -31.08
N GLY A 197 5.41 8.31 -29.79
CA GLY A 197 4.61 8.82 -28.69
C GLY A 197 3.28 8.07 -28.54
N GLY A 198 2.64 8.21 -27.38
CA GLY A 198 1.42 7.46 -27.08
C GLY A 198 1.74 6.13 -26.41
N CYS A 199 0.77 5.23 -26.41
CA CYS A 199 0.88 3.90 -25.83
C CYS A 199 -0.15 2.94 -26.43
N ASP A 200 0.06 1.64 -26.21
CA ASP A 200 -0.84 0.55 -26.55
C ASP A 200 -1.46 -0.07 -25.27
N PRO A 201 -2.35 0.64 -24.56
CA PRO A 201 -2.75 0.31 -23.20
C PRO A 201 -3.64 -0.93 -23.12
N PHE A 202 -3.36 -1.79 -22.13
CA PHE A 202 -4.29 -2.78 -21.60
C PHE A 202 -4.21 -2.85 -20.08
N ILE A 203 -5.16 -3.51 -19.45
CA ILE A 203 -5.17 -3.69 -17.99
C ILE A 203 -5.07 -5.15 -17.55
N GLN A 204 -4.56 -5.33 -16.35
CA GLN A 204 -4.78 -6.50 -15.51
C GLN A 204 -5.46 -6.05 -14.22
N VAL A 205 -6.37 -6.86 -13.70
CA VAL A 205 -6.93 -6.67 -12.35
C VAL A 205 -6.48 -7.83 -11.49
N ASN A 206 -5.92 -7.49 -10.33
CA ASN A 206 -5.52 -8.45 -9.31
C ASN A 206 -6.32 -8.22 -8.03
N VAL A 207 -6.45 -9.27 -7.22
CA VAL A 207 -6.97 -9.19 -5.85
C VAL A 207 -5.98 -9.82 -4.90
N LYS A 208 -5.96 -9.40 -3.63
CA LYS A 208 -5.26 -10.18 -2.60
C LYS A 208 -6.13 -11.38 -2.21
N SER A 209 -5.49 -12.54 -2.00
CA SER A 209 -6.15 -13.74 -1.52
C SER A 209 -6.26 -13.72 0.01
N GLU A 210 -7.40 -14.14 0.51
CA GLU A 210 -7.67 -14.33 1.94
C GLU A 210 -6.55 -15.11 2.67
N GLY A 211 -6.05 -14.56 3.78
CA GLY A 211 -5.12 -15.20 4.70
C GLY A 211 -3.67 -15.38 4.23
N ALA A 212 -3.43 -15.63 2.94
CA ALA A 212 -2.09 -15.75 2.36
C ALA A 212 -1.54 -14.40 1.85
N HIS A 213 -2.43 -13.42 1.64
CA HIS A 213 -2.12 -12.11 1.06
C HIS A 213 -1.37 -12.20 -0.28
N GLU A 214 -1.55 -13.29 -1.02
CA GLU A 214 -0.99 -13.47 -2.36
C GLU A 214 -1.78 -12.64 -3.36
N VAL A 215 -1.09 -12.10 -4.37
CA VAL A 215 -1.73 -11.29 -5.42
C VAL A 215 -2.15 -12.22 -6.56
N VAL A 216 -3.45 -12.34 -6.78
CA VAL A 216 -4.05 -13.23 -7.79
C VAL A 216 -4.64 -12.39 -8.92
N GLN A 217 -4.22 -12.66 -10.16
CA GLN A 217 -4.81 -12.04 -11.34
C GLN A 217 -6.20 -12.64 -11.61
N VAL A 218 -7.22 -11.79 -11.59
CA VAL A 218 -8.63 -12.17 -11.83
C VAL A 218 -9.15 -11.68 -13.17
N TYR A 219 -8.46 -10.73 -13.81
CA TYR A 219 -8.81 -10.23 -15.13
C TYR A 219 -7.57 -9.78 -15.89
N LYS A 220 -7.63 -9.94 -17.21
CA LYS A 220 -6.72 -9.32 -18.17
C LYS A 220 -7.54 -8.93 -19.39
N SER A 221 -7.35 -7.72 -19.90
CA SER A 221 -7.98 -7.29 -21.14
C SER A 221 -7.75 -8.30 -22.27
N GLY A 222 -8.80 -8.58 -23.05
CA GLY A 222 -8.73 -9.46 -24.22
C GLY A 222 -8.38 -8.71 -25.49
N GLY A 223 -7.67 -9.37 -26.42
CA GLY A 223 -7.50 -8.90 -27.80
C GLY A 223 -6.26 -8.05 -28.09
N ARG A 224 -6.20 -7.51 -29.33
CA ARG A 224 -5.17 -6.56 -29.78
C ARG A 224 -5.56 -5.17 -29.30
N THR A 225 -4.67 -4.53 -28.55
CA THR A 225 -4.82 -3.14 -28.13
C THR A 225 -4.68 -2.20 -29.33
N SER A 226 -5.52 -1.18 -29.39
CA SER A 226 -5.39 -0.11 -30.38
C SER A 226 -4.45 0.97 -29.85
N HIS A 227 -3.49 1.38 -30.67
CA HIS A 227 -2.60 2.48 -30.34
C HIS A 227 -3.34 3.79 -30.02
N VAL A 228 -3.01 4.38 -28.87
CA VAL A 228 -3.58 5.64 -28.40
C VAL A 228 -2.55 6.75 -28.57
N LYS A 229 -2.85 7.67 -29.49
CA LYS A 229 -1.95 8.78 -29.84
C LYS A 229 -1.77 9.79 -28.69
N PRO A 230 -0.63 10.50 -28.67
CA PRO A 230 -0.46 11.68 -27.81
C PRO A 230 -1.62 12.67 -27.94
N GLY A 231 -2.11 13.17 -26.82
CA GLY A 231 -3.14 14.20 -26.80
C GLY A 231 -4.59 13.72 -26.96
N ALA A 232 -4.87 12.41 -27.00
CA ALA A 232 -6.25 11.88 -27.08
C ALA A 232 -7.13 12.17 -25.83
N GLY A 233 -6.60 12.89 -24.83
CA GLY A 233 -7.32 13.32 -23.63
C GLY A 233 -7.48 12.21 -22.60
N SER A 234 -8.04 11.05 -22.96
CA SER A 234 -8.18 9.91 -22.07
C SER A 234 -8.20 8.58 -22.83
N TRP A 235 -7.92 7.50 -22.11
CA TRP A 235 -8.18 6.12 -22.55
C TRP A 235 -9.17 5.44 -21.60
N THR A 236 -9.98 4.54 -22.11
CA THR A 236 -11.02 3.83 -21.33
C THR A 236 -11.09 2.39 -21.78
N GLU A 237 -11.14 1.49 -20.80
CA GLU A 237 -11.46 0.08 -20.97
C GLU A 237 -12.81 -0.21 -20.33
N ASP A 238 -13.76 -0.69 -21.14
CA ASP A 238 -14.99 -1.32 -20.64
C ASP A 238 -14.72 -2.82 -20.44
N LEU A 239 -14.98 -3.33 -19.24
CA LEU A 239 -14.76 -4.74 -18.91
C LEU A 239 -15.87 -5.60 -19.53
N VAL A 240 -15.48 -6.72 -20.15
CA VAL A 240 -16.40 -7.61 -20.89
C VAL A 240 -17.45 -8.29 -19.99
N ASP A 241 -18.52 -8.81 -20.61
CA ASP A 241 -19.57 -9.64 -20.00
C ASP A 241 -20.27 -9.03 -18.76
N GLY A 242 -20.42 -7.71 -18.72
CA GLY A 242 -21.15 -7.02 -17.64
C GLY A 242 -20.27 -6.61 -16.45
N GLY A 243 -18.95 -6.74 -16.56
CA GLY A 243 -17.98 -6.27 -15.59
C GLY A 243 -17.41 -7.36 -14.67
N LEU A 244 -16.42 -6.98 -13.87
CA LEU A 244 -15.68 -7.88 -12.98
C LEU A 244 -16.10 -7.67 -11.54
N ARG A 245 -16.68 -8.71 -10.93
CA ARG A 245 -17.04 -8.68 -9.51
C ARG A 245 -15.80 -8.84 -8.64
N VAL A 246 -15.53 -7.86 -7.79
CA VAL A 246 -14.36 -7.80 -6.90
C VAL A 246 -14.77 -7.45 -5.47
N ALA A 247 -13.94 -7.81 -4.50
CA ALA A 247 -14.11 -7.49 -3.07
C ALA A 247 -12.72 -7.36 -2.42
N GLY A 248 -12.62 -6.61 -1.33
CA GLY A 248 -11.39 -6.45 -0.57
C GLY A 248 -10.35 -5.58 -1.28
N ASP A 249 -9.09 -5.99 -1.22
CA ASP A 249 -7.95 -5.30 -1.85
C ASP A 249 -7.86 -5.62 -3.35
N VAL A 250 -8.04 -4.61 -4.19
CA VAL A 250 -8.06 -4.72 -5.65
C VAL A 250 -6.95 -3.87 -6.26
N GLU A 251 -6.10 -4.47 -7.09
CA GLU A 251 -5.11 -3.76 -7.89
C GLU A 251 -5.58 -3.66 -9.34
N VAL A 252 -5.52 -2.46 -9.91
CA VAL A 252 -5.62 -2.27 -11.36
C VAL A 252 -4.24 -1.88 -11.88
N VAL A 253 -3.68 -2.71 -12.76
CA VAL A 253 -2.36 -2.51 -13.37
C VAL A 253 -2.55 -2.16 -14.84
N PHE A 254 -1.91 -1.07 -15.28
CA PHE A 254 -1.90 -0.64 -16.67
C PHE A 254 -0.58 -1.04 -17.30
N TYR A 255 -0.67 -1.58 -18.51
CA TYR A 255 0.46 -2.00 -19.30
C TYR A 255 0.40 -1.39 -20.69
N ASP A 256 1.57 -1.16 -21.23
CA ASP A 256 1.80 -0.83 -22.62
C ASP A 256 2.18 -2.12 -23.34
N ALA A 257 1.35 -2.53 -24.30
CA ALA A 257 1.64 -3.67 -25.14
C ALA A 257 2.78 -3.34 -26.10
N ASP A 258 3.65 -4.30 -26.36
CA ASP A 258 4.71 -4.16 -27.35
C ASP A 258 4.66 -5.41 -28.24
N VAL A 259 4.82 -5.23 -29.55
CA VAL A 259 4.76 -6.34 -30.52
C VAL A 259 6.05 -7.17 -30.48
N ILE A 260 7.17 -6.54 -30.12
CA ILE A 260 8.51 -7.14 -30.18
C ILE A 260 8.99 -7.51 -28.77
N PHE A 261 8.68 -6.69 -27.78
CA PHE A 261 9.14 -6.89 -26.40
C PHE A 261 8.03 -7.35 -25.46
N ALA A 262 8.42 -7.77 -24.26
CA ALA A 262 7.46 -8.03 -23.20
C ALA A 262 6.69 -6.73 -22.86
N PRO A 263 5.38 -6.81 -22.54
CA PRO A 263 4.61 -5.65 -22.12
C PRO A 263 5.27 -4.89 -20.98
N LYS A 264 5.28 -3.55 -21.07
CA LYS A 264 5.87 -2.69 -20.05
C LYS A 264 4.79 -2.27 -19.06
N LYS A 265 5.02 -2.48 -17.76
CA LYS A 265 4.12 -1.93 -16.73
C LYS A 265 4.21 -0.41 -16.78
N MET A 266 3.07 0.24 -17.01
CA MET A 266 2.96 1.69 -16.99
C MET A 266 2.81 2.14 -15.54
N CYS A 267 1.86 1.54 -14.83
CA CYS A 267 1.55 1.87 -13.44
C CYS A 267 0.59 0.87 -12.78
N SER A 268 0.35 1.04 -11.49
CA SER A 268 -0.79 0.39 -10.84
C SER A 268 -1.38 1.20 -9.68
N CYS A 269 -2.65 0.94 -9.37
CA CYS A 269 -3.35 1.52 -8.24
C CYS A 269 -4.04 0.41 -7.44
N TRP A 270 -3.82 0.42 -6.13
CA TRP A 270 -4.55 -0.43 -5.20
C TRP A 270 -5.72 0.33 -4.60
N VAL A 271 -6.89 -0.28 -4.52
CA VAL A 271 -8.06 0.25 -3.82
C VAL A 271 -8.64 -0.84 -2.93
N HIS A 272 -9.37 -0.46 -1.89
CA HIS A 272 -10.09 -1.41 -1.05
C HIS A 272 -11.59 -1.15 -1.14
N THR A 273 -12.37 -2.19 -1.46
CA THR A 273 -13.80 -2.03 -1.82
C THR A 273 -14.65 -1.41 -0.73
N LEU A 274 -14.33 -1.66 0.55
CA LEU A 274 -14.97 -1.03 1.70
C LEU A 274 -15.08 0.50 1.62
N PHE A 275 -14.15 1.17 0.95
CA PHE A 275 -14.06 2.63 0.92
C PHE A 275 -14.45 3.22 -0.44
N VAL A 276 -15.07 2.43 -1.33
CA VAL A 276 -15.48 2.91 -2.67
C VAL A 276 -16.66 3.88 -2.58
N LYS A 277 -17.64 3.64 -1.71
CA LYS A 277 -18.83 4.50 -1.57
C LYS A 277 -18.50 5.84 -0.91
N GLU A 278 -17.61 5.81 0.08
CA GLU A 278 -17.21 6.95 0.89
C GLU A 278 -15.68 7.07 0.88
N PRO A 279 -15.07 7.49 -0.24
CA PRO A 279 -13.63 7.64 -0.31
C PRO A 279 -13.18 8.73 0.68
N PRO A 280 -12.05 8.54 1.39
CA PRO A 280 -11.49 9.56 2.28
C PRO A 280 -11.33 10.92 1.59
N ARG A 281 -11.68 12.00 2.30
CA ARG A 281 -11.85 13.37 1.76
C ARG A 281 -10.60 13.97 1.08
N ASP A 282 -9.41 13.47 1.38
CA ASP A 282 -8.11 13.99 0.91
C ASP A 282 -7.30 12.97 0.08
N MET A 283 -7.98 12.00 -0.53
CA MET A 283 -7.35 10.94 -1.31
C MET A 283 -6.93 11.41 -2.71
N CYS A 284 -5.71 11.02 -3.12
CA CYS A 284 -5.23 11.14 -4.50
C CYS A 284 -5.75 9.95 -5.34
N GLY A 285 -6.40 10.20 -6.47
CA GLY A 285 -7.09 9.24 -7.36
C GLY A 285 -8.54 8.96 -6.97
N LYS A 286 -9.47 9.05 -7.92
CA LYS A 286 -10.91 8.89 -7.68
C LYS A 286 -11.39 7.47 -8.04
N SER A 287 -11.68 6.66 -7.03
CA SER A 287 -12.62 5.54 -7.13
C SER A 287 -14.01 6.07 -6.81
N ARG A 288 -14.99 5.88 -7.69
CA ARG A 288 -16.34 6.44 -7.53
C ARG A 288 -17.41 5.40 -7.86
N GLU A 289 -18.36 5.19 -6.95
CA GLU A 289 -19.60 4.47 -7.25
C GLU A 289 -20.50 5.33 -8.16
N LEU A 290 -21.09 4.72 -9.19
CA LEU A 290 -22.11 5.38 -10.00
C LEU A 290 -23.42 5.43 -9.23
N SER A 291 -24.11 6.57 -9.26
CA SER A 291 -25.45 6.67 -8.70
C SER A 291 -26.45 5.75 -9.44
N PRO A 292 -27.56 5.35 -8.82
CA PRO A 292 -28.59 4.54 -9.49
C PRO A 292 -29.12 5.16 -10.79
N ALA A 293 -29.18 6.50 -10.87
CA ALA A 293 -29.58 7.23 -12.07
C ALA A 293 -28.54 7.10 -13.20
N GLU A 294 -27.25 7.23 -12.88
CA GLU A 294 -26.16 7.02 -13.84
C GLU A 294 -26.10 5.55 -14.31
N CYS A 295 -26.36 4.60 -13.41
CA CYS A 295 -26.46 3.18 -13.75
C CYS A 295 -27.61 2.94 -14.74
N ALA A 296 -28.80 3.47 -14.47
CA ALA A 296 -29.97 3.33 -15.34
C ALA A 296 -29.77 3.98 -16.72
N GLU A 297 -29.14 5.15 -16.78
CA GLU A 297 -28.84 5.86 -18.04
C GLU A 297 -27.87 5.08 -18.93
N GLN A 298 -26.92 4.37 -18.32
CA GLN A 298 -25.89 3.60 -19.03
C GLN A 298 -26.24 2.11 -19.19
N GLY A 299 -27.41 1.66 -18.70
CA GLY A 299 -27.81 0.25 -18.73
C GLY A 299 -26.94 -0.66 -17.85
N LEU A 300 -26.34 -0.11 -16.78
CA LEU A 300 -25.46 -0.79 -15.85
C LEU A 300 -26.22 -1.25 -14.59
N PRO A 301 -25.79 -2.35 -13.92
CA PRO A 301 -26.41 -2.80 -12.68
C PRO A 301 -26.14 -1.84 -11.51
N GLU A 302 -27.02 -1.80 -10.50
CA GLU A 302 -26.74 -1.09 -9.24
C GLU A 302 -25.51 -1.70 -8.52
N GLY A 303 -24.73 -0.87 -7.82
CA GLY A 303 -23.45 -1.28 -7.21
C GLY A 303 -22.27 -1.29 -8.18
N THR A 304 -22.38 -0.52 -9.26
CA THR A 304 -21.32 -0.31 -10.26
C THR A 304 -20.36 0.81 -9.82
N TRP A 305 -19.06 0.63 -10.07
CA TRP A 305 -18.05 1.67 -9.80
C TRP A 305 -17.08 1.85 -10.98
N GLU A 306 -16.52 3.05 -11.06
CA GLU A 306 -15.48 3.44 -12.00
C GLU A 306 -14.20 3.79 -11.25
N LEU A 307 -13.06 3.30 -11.75
CA LEU A 307 -11.75 3.79 -11.34
C LEU A 307 -11.25 4.80 -12.36
N THR A 308 -11.02 6.03 -11.89
CA THR A 308 -10.46 7.10 -12.70
C THR A 308 -9.13 7.55 -12.10
N LEU A 309 -8.05 7.45 -12.90
CA LEU A 309 -6.71 7.89 -12.51
C LEU A 309 -6.25 9.05 -13.39
N GLN A 310 -5.57 10.04 -12.80
CA GLN A 310 -4.83 11.10 -13.49
C GLN A 310 -3.32 10.81 -13.46
N LYS A 311 -2.56 11.28 -14.48
CA LYS A 311 -1.10 11.03 -14.62
C LYS A 311 -0.27 11.28 -13.35
N SER A 312 -0.57 12.35 -12.61
CA SER A 312 0.16 12.71 -11.39
C SER A 312 -0.04 11.74 -10.22
N GLU A 313 -1.02 10.85 -10.34
CA GLU A 313 -1.41 9.86 -9.33
C GLU A 313 -0.75 8.49 -9.61
N VAL A 314 0.07 8.46 -10.65
CA VAL A 314 0.48 7.28 -11.40
C VAL A 314 2.01 7.19 -11.53
N ASP A 315 2.71 8.33 -11.54
CA ASP A 315 4.18 8.38 -11.49
C ASP A 315 4.67 8.29 -10.03
N GLY A 316 5.28 7.15 -9.68
CA GLY A 316 5.95 6.89 -8.40
C GLY A 316 7.28 6.18 -8.62
#